data_AF-G7DVJ0-F1
#
_entry.id   AF-G7DVJ0-F1
#
_cell.length_a   1.000
_cell.length_b   1.000
_cell.length_c   1.000
_cell.angle_alpha   90.00
_cell.angle_beta   90.00
_cell.angle_gamma   90.00
#
_symmetry.space_group_name_H-M   'P 1'
#
loop_
_entity.id
_entity.type
_entity.pdbx_description
1 polymer ?
#
loop_
_entity_poly.entity_id
_entity_poly.type
_entity_poly.pdbx_seq_one_letter_code
_entity_poly.pdbx_strand_id
1 'polypeptide(L)'
;MSNKRIKGISIHRPVIYGNTAVLLKPGEPAPTGHTHRWTVGLRSAASPLPASTSSSRGQGPSSGQAIGGCDDLSYFIKKVTFKLHDTYANPTRSIDRPPFEVTETGWGQFEVLIKVYFVPESSEKPLSLYHEIRLHPWTAVPSLTADEATPNASTYWRDGLALVKLPGDSGKEAVLSPIHSWQYDEIVFQDPTEALYNIMTETAPTPLPKTSRLPPSMEQGLPLGVGGNIGELTLDTEAKEAAKLEEARKTVLTDLEELRATLIEQEKELADLRREHQSLPARRRRSAGLLESCASASSSSYAHSAGSATRPASAPDDSQTGVRDGVTLATKSELCSCRQ
;
A
#
# COMPACT_ATOMS: atom_id res chain seq x y z
N MET A 1 -32.99 -19.00 -15.10
CA MET A 1 -33.53 -17.68 -14.74
C MET A 1 -33.35 -16.75 -15.92
N SER A 2 -34.32 -15.88 -16.23
CA SER A 2 -34.18 -14.92 -17.32
C SER A 2 -33.14 -13.84 -16.95
N ASN A 3 -32.06 -13.72 -17.74
CA ASN A 3 -31.05 -12.66 -17.58
C ASN A 3 -31.52 -11.31 -18.15
N LYS A 4 -32.79 -10.96 -17.89
CA LYS A 4 -33.35 -9.67 -18.28
C LYS A 4 -32.70 -8.59 -17.42
N ARG A 5 -32.09 -7.60 -18.06
CA ARG A 5 -31.47 -6.44 -17.40
C ARG A 5 -32.45 -5.27 -17.37
N ILE A 6 -32.45 -4.54 -16.27
CA ILE A 6 -33.25 -3.32 -16.10
C ILE A 6 -32.39 -2.14 -16.51
N LYS A 7 -32.78 -1.43 -17.56
CA LYS A 7 -31.98 -0.33 -18.12
C LYS A 7 -32.24 0.99 -17.41
N GLY A 8 -31.21 1.84 -17.32
CA GLY A 8 -31.30 3.19 -16.77
C GLY A 8 -31.33 3.22 -15.24
N ILE A 9 -31.00 2.12 -14.57
CA ILE A 9 -30.97 2.01 -13.11
C ILE A 9 -29.56 1.62 -12.68
N SER A 10 -29.09 2.26 -11.61
CA SER A 10 -27.86 1.89 -10.91
C SER A 10 -28.20 1.62 -9.45
N ILE A 11 -27.66 0.54 -8.89
CA ILE A 11 -27.76 0.20 -7.47
C ILE A 11 -26.38 -0.09 -6.93
N HIS A 12 -26.07 0.40 -5.72
CA HIS A 12 -24.73 0.27 -5.14
C HIS A 12 -24.77 -0.35 -3.74
N ARG A 13 -23.63 -0.88 -3.31
CA ARG A 13 -23.40 -1.33 -1.93
C ARG A 13 -22.12 -0.78 -1.33
N PRO A 14 -22.20 -0.09 -0.19
CA PRO A 14 -21.03 0.42 0.50
C PRO A 14 -20.30 -0.73 1.19
N VAL A 15 -19.02 -0.88 0.87
CA VAL A 15 -18.13 -1.90 1.41
C VAL A 15 -16.85 -1.26 1.92
N ILE A 16 -16.16 -1.98 2.79
CA ILE A 16 -14.79 -1.66 3.16
C ILE A 16 -13.91 -2.87 2.91
N TYR A 17 -12.69 -2.60 2.46
CA TYR A 17 -11.67 -3.62 2.36
C TYR A 17 -10.36 -3.11 2.92
N GLY A 18 -9.55 -4.01 3.44
CA GLY A 18 -8.28 -3.64 4.02
C GLY A 18 -7.82 -4.62 5.08
N ASN A 19 -6.90 -4.18 5.93
CA ASN A 19 -6.31 -5.03 6.94
C ASN A 19 -6.26 -4.40 8.34
N THR A 20 -6.25 -5.28 9.33
CA THR A 20 -5.82 -4.97 10.70
C THR A 20 -4.51 -5.71 10.96
N ALA A 21 -3.58 -5.09 11.67
CA ALA A 21 -2.31 -5.72 12.07
C ALA A 21 -2.04 -5.53 13.56
N VAL A 22 -1.56 -6.60 14.20
CA VAL A 22 -1.23 -6.66 15.62
C VAL A 22 0.21 -7.13 15.74
N LEU A 23 1.02 -6.44 16.53
CA LEU A 23 2.38 -6.86 16.82
C LEU A 23 2.34 -8.17 17.64
N LEU A 24 3.19 -9.14 17.32
CA LEU A 24 3.24 -10.39 18.08
C LEU A 24 3.89 -10.16 19.45
N LYS A 25 3.34 -10.78 20.48
CA LYS A 25 3.95 -10.74 21.82
C LYS A 25 5.15 -11.68 21.88
N PRO A 26 6.21 -11.33 22.65
CA PRO A 26 7.31 -12.25 22.89
C PRO A 26 6.79 -13.58 23.45
N GLY A 27 7.05 -14.69 22.74
CA GLY A 27 6.63 -16.04 23.14
C GLY A 27 5.32 -16.55 22.52
N GLU A 28 4.64 -15.76 21.67
CA GLU A 28 3.52 -16.27 20.89
C GLU A 28 4.00 -17.24 19.80
N PRO A 29 3.34 -18.41 19.58
CA PRO A 29 3.74 -19.34 18.54
C PRO A 29 3.51 -18.73 17.15
N ALA A 30 4.61 -18.46 16.44
CA ALA A 30 4.58 -18.00 15.06
C ALA A 30 5.78 -18.60 14.29
N PRO A 31 5.70 -18.70 12.96
CA PRO A 31 6.84 -19.05 12.13
C PRO A 31 8.05 -18.15 12.41
N THR A 32 9.25 -18.71 12.31
CA THR A 32 10.50 -18.02 12.64
C THR A 32 10.64 -16.70 11.87
N GLY A 33 10.84 -15.60 12.58
CA GLY A 33 11.04 -14.27 11.99
C GLY A 33 9.76 -13.50 11.68
N HIS A 34 8.57 -14.06 11.93
CA HIS A 34 7.32 -13.30 11.82
C HIS A 34 7.19 -12.32 12.99
N THR A 35 6.79 -11.09 12.71
CA THR A 35 6.72 -10.00 13.69
C THR A 35 5.29 -9.54 13.96
N HIS A 36 4.38 -9.70 12.99
CA HIS A 36 3.01 -9.25 13.05
C HIS A 36 2.03 -10.39 12.74
N ARG A 37 0.86 -10.34 13.38
CA ARG A 37 -0.35 -11.05 12.95
C ARG A 37 -1.26 -10.03 12.29
N TRP A 38 -1.70 -10.33 11.08
CA TRP A 38 -2.56 -9.42 10.32
C TRP A 38 -3.78 -10.18 9.79
N THR A 39 -4.89 -9.45 9.70
CA THR A 39 -6.16 -9.94 9.15
C THR A 39 -6.57 -9.01 8.03
N VAL A 40 -6.63 -9.53 6.80
CA VAL A 40 -7.18 -8.81 5.64
C VAL A 40 -8.62 -9.25 5.43
N GLY A 41 -9.52 -8.35 5.03
CA GLY A 41 -10.91 -8.72 4.79
C GLY A 41 -11.69 -7.74 3.92
N LEU A 42 -12.90 -8.17 3.56
CA LEU A 42 -13.95 -7.40 2.92
C LEU A 42 -15.19 -7.42 3.82
N ARG A 43 -15.73 -6.25 4.16
CA ARG A 43 -16.87 -6.10 5.09
C ARG A 43 -17.86 -5.06 4.58
N SER A 44 -19.07 -5.03 5.14
CA SER A 44 -19.99 -3.91 4.93
C SER A 44 -19.42 -2.64 5.58
N ALA A 45 -19.72 -1.46 5.02
CA ALA A 45 -19.16 -0.22 5.55
C ALA A 45 -19.72 0.17 6.94
N ALA A 46 -21.01 -0.09 7.18
CA ALA A 46 -21.62 0.19 8.48
C ALA A 46 -21.02 -0.71 9.57
N SER A 47 -20.65 -0.11 10.71
CA SER A 47 -20.16 -0.82 11.89
C SER A 47 -21.33 -1.25 12.78
N PRO A 48 -21.24 -2.43 13.44
CA PRO A 48 -22.24 -2.85 14.42
C PRO A 48 -22.26 -1.87 15.61
N LEU A 49 -23.40 -1.76 16.30
CA LEU A 49 -23.46 -0.95 17.52
C LEU A 49 -22.45 -1.49 18.54
N PRO A 50 -21.74 -0.62 19.29
CA PRO A 50 -20.91 -1.05 20.40
C PRO A 50 -21.81 -1.80 21.38
N ALA A 51 -21.55 -3.10 21.58
CA ALA A 51 -22.38 -3.95 22.42
C ALA A 51 -22.50 -3.31 23.82
N SER A 52 -23.69 -2.81 24.16
CA SER A 52 -23.98 -2.34 25.51
C SER A 52 -23.92 -3.56 26.43
N THR A 53 -22.84 -3.66 27.21
CA THR A 53 -22.66 -4.52 28.39
C THR A 53 -23.88 -5.39 28.75
N SER A 54 -24.07 -6.51 28.07
CA SER A 54 -24.99 -7.58 28.51
C SER A 54 -24.62 -8.91 27.85
N SER A 55 -23.75 -9.62 28.55
CA SER A 55 -23.70 -11.09 28.65
C SER A 55 -24.20 -11.94 27.47
N SER A 56 -23.28 -12.55 26.73
CA SER A 56 -23.27 -14.02 26.63
C SER A 56 -21.88 -14.52 26.20
N ARG A 57 -21.54 -15.68 26.75
CA ARG A 57 -20.25 -16.39 26.67
C ARG A 57 -19.77 -16.62 25.23
N GLY A 58 -18.52 -16.28 24.95
CA GLY A 58 -17.74 -16.93 23.87
C GLY A 58 -16.99 -15.98 22.93
N GLN A 59 -15.73 -15.70 23.30
CA GLN A 59 -14.57 -15.49 22.40
C GLN A 59 -14.68 -14.55 21.19
N GLY A 60 -14.04 -13.38 21.35
CA GLY A 60 -13.48 -12.53 20.29
C GLY A 60 -12.87 -11.28 20.95
N PRO A 61 -11.73 -10.73 20.49
CA PRO A 61 -11.15 -9.55 21.13
C PRO A 61 -12.10 -8.37 20.95
N SER A 62 -12.62 -7.85 22.07
CA SER A 62 -13.31 -6.56 22.23
C SER A 62 -14.20 -6.11 21.07
N SER A 63 -15.51 -6.35 21.20
CA SER A 63 -16.61 -5.91 20.33
C SER A 63 -16.73 -4.39 20.05
N GLY A 64 -15.76 -3.57 20.48
CA GLY A 64 -15.63 -2.16 20.12
C GLY A 64 -14.55 -1.87 19.08
N GLN A 65 -13.84 -2.89 18.57
CA GLN A 65 -12.66 -2.73 17.71
C GLN A 65 -12.90 -3.06 16.22
N ALA A 66 -14.04 -3.67 15.89
CA ALA A 66 -14.34 -4.09 14.52
C ALA A 66 -14.87 -2.91 13.69
N ILE A 67 -14.05 -2.46 12.73
CA ILE A 67 -14.47 -1.52 11.68
C ILE A 67 -15.33 -2.29 10.67
N GLY A 68 -16.53 -1.79 10.41
CA GLY A 68 -17.52 -2.36 9.49
C GLY A 68 -18.10 -3.71 9.92
N GLY A 69 -18.83 -4.34 9.01
CA GLY A 69 -19.38 -5.69 9.18
C GLY A 69 -20.74 -5.78 9.90
N CYS A 70 -21.51 -4.69 9.95
CA CYS A 70 -22.89 -4.71 10.45
C CYS A 70 -23.84 -5.52 9.55
N ASP A 71 -23.65 -5.47 8.23
CA ASP A 71 -24.54 -6.10 7.25
C ASP A 71 -23.89 -7.39 6.70
N ASP A 72 -24.73 -8.40 6.44
CA ASP A 72 -24.30 -9.59 5.71
C ASP A 72 -24.22 -9.29 4.21
N LEU A 73 -23.07 -9.55 3.58
CA LEU A 73 -22.88 -9.33 2.13
C LEU A 73 -23.14 -10.59 1.28
N SER A 74 -23.43 -11.72 1.91
CA SER A 74 -23.53 -13.04 1.26
C SER A 74 -24.70 -13.15 0.27
N TYR A 75 -25.69 -12.28 0.37
CA TYR A 75 -26.86 -12.29 -0.52
C TYR A 75 -26.51 -11.91 -1.97
N PHE A 76 -25.43 -11.16 -2.20
CA PHE A 76 -24.97 -10.78 -3.53
C PHE A 76 -23.52 -11.16 -3.82
N ILE A 77 -22.72 -11.47 -2.79
CA ILE A 77 -21.36 -12.01 -2.90
C ILE A 77 -21.39 -13.52 -2.72
N LYS A 78 -20.95 -14.25 -3.75
CA LYS A 78 -20.82 -15.70 -3.69
C LYS A 78 -19.56 -16.15 -2.97
N LYS A 79 -18.43 -15.49 -3.26
CA LYS A 79 -17.14 -15.77 -2.63
C LYS A 79 -16.15 -14.63 -2.80
N VAL A 80 -15.18 -14.57 -1.91
CA VAL A 80 -14.04 -13.65 -2.00
C VAL A 80 -12.77 -14.47 -2.05
N THR A 81 -11.86 -14.12 -2.97
CA THR A 81 -10.56 -14.77 -3.10
C THR A 81 -9.45 -13.77 -2.81
N PHE A 82 -8.60 -14.07 -1.84
CA PHE A 82 -7.43 -13.29 -1.47
C PHE A 82 -6.21 -13.95 -2.08
N LYS A 83 -5.51 -13.26 -2.98
CA LYS A 83 -4.21 -13.68 -3.50
C LYS A 83 -3.12 -12.98 -2.68
N LEU A 84 -2.51 -13.75 -1.80
CA LEU A 84 -1.37 -13.38 -0.98
C LEU A 84 -0.06 -13.45 -1.79
N HIS A 85 1.04 -13.03 -1.18
CA HIS A 85 2.37 -13.18 -1.74
C HIS A 85 2.77 -14.67 -1.86
N ASP A 86 3.56 -14.99 -2.89
CA ASP A 86 3.90 -16.39 -3.25
C ASP A 86 4.75 -17.13 -2.20
N THR A 87 5.28 -16.42 -1.21
CA THR A 87 5.99 -17.01 -0.05
C THR A 87 5.06 -17.75 0.91
N TYR A 88 3.75 -17.46 0.88
CA TYR A 88 2.79 -18.14 1.72
C TYR A 88 2.37 -19.48 1.10
N ALA A 89 2.20 -20.50 1.95
CA ALA A 89 1.60 -21.74 1.52
C ALA A 89 0.16 -21.50 1.06
N ASN A 90 -0.18 -22.00 -0.13
CA ASN A 90 -1.47 -21.77 -0.79
C ASN A 90 -1.82 -20.27 -0.83
N PRO A 91 -1.08 -19.46 -1.61
CA PRO A 91 -1.22 -18.00 -1.56
C PRO A 91 -2.60 -17.53 -2.02
N THR A 92 -3.34 -18.33 -2.80
CA THR A 92 -4.73 -18.04 -3.17
C THR A 92 -5.69 -18.67 -2.16
N ARG A 93 -6.33 -17.84 -1.33
CA ARG A 93 -7.30 -18.25 -0.31
C ARG A 93 -8.71 -17.88 -0.76
N SER A 94 -9.60 -18.84 -0.90
CA SER A 94 -11.01 -18.61 -1.26
C SER A 94 -11.91 -18.79 -0.06
N ILE A 95 -12.71 -17.77 0.24
CA ILE A 95 -13.68 -17.73 1.33
C ILE A 95 -15.07 -17.59 0.74
N ASP A 96 -15.89 -18.63 0.92
CA ASP A 96 -17.23 -18.73 0.33
C ASP A 96 -18.35 -18.31 1.30
N ARG A 97 -18.01 -18.07 2.58
CA ARG A 97 -18.96 -17.66 3.64
C ARG A 97 -18.38 -16.56 4.50
N PRO A 98 -19.23 -15.66 5.03
CA PRO A 98 -18.78 -14.59 5.93
C PRO A 98 -18.31 -15.22 7.26
N PRO A 99 -17.35 -14.59 7.96
CA PRO A 99 -16.67 -13.34 7.59
C PRO A 99 -15.68 -13.54 6.43
N PHE A 100 -15.71 -12.64 5.45
CA PHE A 100 -14.79 -12.67 4.30
C PHE A 100 -13.43 -12.10 4.69
N GLU A 101 -12.67 -12.85 5.49
CA GLU A 101 -11.37 -12.42 5.99
C GLU A 101 -10.36 -13.58 6.05
N VAL A 102 -9.08 -13.22 6.03
CA VAL A 102 -7.95 -14.14 6.14
C VAL A 102 -6.99 -13.58 7.18
N THR A 103 -6.70 -14.39 8.20
CA THR A 103 -5.69 -14.08 9.22
C THR A 103 -4.42 -14.86 8.94
N GLU A 104 -3.29 -14.17 8.94
CA GLU A 104 -1.96 -14.74 8.73
C GLU A 104 -0.93 -14.02 9.62
N THR A 105 0.28 -14.55 9.64
CA THR A 105 1.42 -13.91 10.31
C THR A 105 2.50 -13.59 9.29
N GLY A 106 3.26 -12.52 9.52
CA GLY A 106 4.34 -12.13 8.61
C GLY A 106 5.18 -10.98 9.14
N TRP A 107 6.13 -10.54 8.32
CA TRP A 107 7.07 -9.47 8.66
C TRP A 107 7.07 -8.33 7.65
N GLY A 108 6.64 -8.58 6.41
CA GLY A 108 6.69 -7.62 5.30
C GLY A 108 5.32 -7.09 4.89
N GLN A 109 5.34 -5.89 4.31
CA GLN A 109 4.19 -5.28 3.62
C GLN A 109 4.22 -5.73 2.16
N PHE A 110 3.05 -6.08 1.61
CA PHE A 110 2.91 -6.51 0.22
C PHE A 110 1.50 -6.24 -0.27
N GLU A 111 1.32 -6.20 -1.58
CA GLU A 111 0.01 -6.03 -2.21
C GLU A 111 -0.76 -7.36 -2.25
N VAL A 112 -1.96 -7.36 -1.68
CA VAL A 112 -2.94 -8.43 -1.76
C VAL A 112 -3.98 -8.07 -2.82
N LEU A 113 -4.25 -9.02 -3.72
CA LEU A 113 -5.33 -8.92 -4.69
C LEU A 113 -6.58 -9.60 -4.12
N ILE A 114 -7.63 -8.81 -3.90
CA ILE A 114 -8.94 -9.25 -3.39
C ILE A 114 -9.90 -9.35 -4.57
N LYS A 115 -10.31 -10.57 -4.92
CA LYS A 115 -11.28 -10.84 -5.99
C LYS A 115 -12.65 -11.17 -5.41
N VAL A 116 -13.64 -10.33 -5.68
CA VAL A 116 -15.02 -10.52 -5.27
C VAL A 116 -15.81 -11.18 -6.40
N TYR A 117 -16.37 -12.35 -6.13
CA TYR A 117 -17.22 -13.07 -7.06
C TYR A 117 -18.67 -12.90 -6.64
N PHE A 118 -19.51 -12.45 -7.56
CA PHE A 118 -20.93 -12.22 -7.32
C PHE A 118 -21.74 -13.51 -7.48
N VAL A 119 -22.97 -13.47 -6.96
CA VAL A 119 -23.96 -14.54 -7.15
C VAL A 119 -24.26 -14.76 -8.64
N PRO A 120 -24.51 -15.99 -9.11
CA PRO A 120 -24.74 -16.28 -10.52
C PRO A 120 -25.87 -15.43 -11.16
N GLU A 121 -26.87 -15.07 -10.36
CA GLU A 121 -28.01 -14.24 -10.71
C GLU A 121 -27.59 -12.84 -11.18
N SER A 122 -26.46 -12.32 -10.69
CA SER A 122 -25.90 -11.04 -11.14
C SER A 122 -25.45 -11.07 -12.60
N SER A 123 -24.97 -12.22 -13.08
CA SER A 123 -24.25 -12.33 -14.35
C SER A 123 -23.15 -11.26 -14.54
N GLU A 124 -22.51 -10.85 -13.43
CA GLU A 124 -21.44 -9.86 -13.41
C GLU A 124 -20.05 -10.48 -13.36
N LYS A 125 -19.07 -9.76 -13.91
CA LYS A 125 -17.67 -10.17 -13.84
C LYS A 125 -17.15 -9.98 -12.41
N PRO A 126 -16.20 -10.81 -11.94
CA PRO A 126 -15.58 -10.62 -10.64
C PRO A 126 -14.89 -9.25 -10.53
N LEU A 127 -15.10 -8.56 -9.41
CA LEU A 127 -14.43 -7.30 -9.09
C LEU A 127 -13.04 -7.59 -8.51
N SER A 128 -12.02 -6.84 -8.92
CA SER A 128 -10.65 -6.98 -8.43
C SER A 128 -10.23 -5.70 -7.70
N LEU A 129 -9.89 -5.83 -6.43
CA LEU A 129 -9.43 -4.75 -5.55
C LEU A 129 -7.99 -5.05 -5.13
N TYR A 130 -7.16 -4.02 -5.02
CA TYR A 130 -5.75 -4.13 -4.65
C TYR A 130 -5.54 -3.43 -3.32
N HIS A 131 -4.92 -4.11 -2.36
CA HIS A 131 -4.67 -3.55 -1.05
C HIS A 131 -3.27 -3.89 -0.56
N GLU A 132 -2.48 -2.87 -0.24
CA GLU A 132 -1.18 -3.03 0.37
C GLU A 132 -1.33 -3.28 1.88
N ILE A 133 -0.91 -4.47 2.34
CA ILE A 133 -0.95 -4.83 3.76
C ILE A 133 -0.09 -3.85 4.56
N ARG A 134 -0.71 -3.14 5.50
CA ARG A 134 -0.03 -2.21 6.40
C ARG A 134 0.26 -2.87 7.74
N LEU A 135 1.53 -2.87 8.12
CA LEU A 135 2.03 -3.42 9.39
C LEU A 135 2.59 -2.35 10.34
N HIS A 136 2.83 -1.13 9.87
CA HIS A 136 3.37 -0.04 10.68
C HIS A 136 2.48 1.21 10.57
N PRO A 137 2.44 2.09 11.60
CA PRO A 137 1.70 3.35 11.54
C PRO A 137 2.24 4.27 10.45
N TRP A 138 1.36 5.04 9.80
CA TRP A 138 1.77 6.04 8.80
C TRP A 138 2.63 7.17 9.37
N THR A 139 2.52 7.42 10.68
CA THR A 139 3.27 8.45 11.42
C THR A 139 4.41 7.88 12.23
N ALA A 140 4.87 6.66 11.93
CA ALA A 140 6.12 6.20 12.51
C ALA A 140 7.18 7.21 12.08
N VAL A 141 7.61 8.04 13.04
CA VAL A 141 8.83 8.84 12.97
C VAL A 141 9.86 8.08 12.13
N PRO A 142 10.52 8.71 11.15
CA PRO A 142 11.53 8.06 10.28
C PRO A 142 12.57 7.23 11.04
N SER A 143 12.73 7.49 12.35
CA SER A 143 13.57 6.75 13.28
C SER A 143 13.12 5.31 13.63
N LEU A 144 11.90 4.86 13.31
CA LEU A 144 11.42 3.50 13.64
C LEU A 144 11.41 2.53 12.45
N THR A 145 11.52 3.05 11.22
CA THR A 145 11.69 2.24 10.02
C THR A 145 13.17 1.95 9.82
N ALA A 146 13.63 0.81 10.33
CA ALA A 146 14.85 0.09 9.95
C ALA A 146 16.03 0.94 9.42
N ASP A 147 16.92 1.38 10.32
CA ASP A 147 18.38 1.18 10.20
C ASP A 147 19.21 1.88 11.28
N GLU A 148 18.62 2.67 12.17
CA GLU A 148 19.29 3.07 13.41
C GLU A 148 18.48 2.61 14.62
N ALA A 149 18.98 1.58 15.29
CA ALA A 149 18.56 1.24 16.63
C ALA A 149 18.81 2.48 17.51
N THR A 150 17.76 3.26 17.79
CA THR A 150 17.80 4.16 18.94
C THR A 150 17.91 3.27 20.18
N PRO A 151 19.05 3.27 20.90
CA PRO A 151 19.37 2.23 21.88
C PRO A 151 18.49 2.25 23.14
N ASN A 152 17.43 3.08 23.18
CA ASN A 152 16.55 3.27 24.33
C ASN A 152 15.04 3.22 24.02
N ALA A 153 14.62 3.00 22.77
CA ALA A 153 13.20 2.87 22.44
C ALA A 153 12.67 1.47 22.82
N SER A 154 12.22 1.29 24.06
CA SER A 154 11.60 0.04 24.50
C SER A 154 10.12 -0.01 24.10
N THR A 155 9.75 -1.06 23.35
CA THR A 155 8.34 -1.39 23.11
C THR A 155 7.78 -2.05 24.37
N TYR A 156 6.63 -1.60 24.84
CA TYR A 156 5.93 -2.21 25.96
C TYR A 156 4.43 -2.33 25.67
N TRP A 157 3.77 -3.20 26.43
CA TRP A 157 2.36 -3.50 26.27
C TRP A 157 1.56 -2.91 27.43
N ARG A 158 0.52 -2.14 27.13
CA ARG A 158 -0.43 -1.60 28.13
C ARG A 158 -1.84 -1.74 27.55
N ASP A 159 -2.77 -2.29 28.32
CA ASP A 159 -4.19 -2.44 27.95
C ASP A 159 -4.44 -3.08 26.56
N GLY A 160 -3.57 -4.01 26.16
CA GLY A 160 -3.68 -4.71 24.87
C GLY A 160 -3.08 -3.97 23.67
N LEU A 161 -2.53 -2.77 23.88
CA LEU A 161 -1.84 -1.96 22.88
C LEU A 161 -0.32 -2.16 22.96
N ALA A 162 0.36 -2.15 21.81
CA ALA A 162 1.82 -2.03 21.77
C ALA A 162 2.18 -0.55 21.63
N LEU A 163 3.07 -0.07 22.51
CA LEU A 163 3.45 1.34 22.61
C LEU A 163 4.97 1.48 22.57
N VAL A 164 5.44 2.61 22.03
CA VAL A 164 6.85 3.02 22.10
C VAL A 164 6.96 4.42 22.70
N LYS A 165 7.94 4.60 23.59
CA LYS A 165 8.33 5.93 24.08
C LYS A 165 9.31 6.55 23.09
N LEU A 166 8.97 7.73 22.57
CA LEU A 166 9.83 8.45 21.64
C LEU A 166 11.02 9.10 22.38
N PRO A 167 12.25 9.03 21.84
CA PRO A 167 13.40 9.71 22.41
C PRO A 167 13.27 11.23 22.18
N GLY A 168 13.30 12.01 23.27
CA GLY A 168 13.10 13.45 23.29
C GLY A 168 12.08 13.85 24.35
N ASP A 169 12.34 14.96 25.02
CA ASP A 169 11.80 15.42 26.32
C ASP A 169 10.28 15.67 26.43
N SER A 170 9.46 15.07 25.56
CA SER A 170 8.00 15.30 25.51
C SER A 170 7.15 14.16 26.07
N GLY A 171 7.75 13.02 26.46
CA GLY A 171 7.00 11.89 27.04
C GLY A 171 5.89 11.33 26.13
N LYS A 172 5.87 11.69 24.84
CA LYS A 172 4.84 11.28 23.89
C LYS A 172 5.00 9.79 23.57
N GLU A 173 3.95 9.03 23.86
CA GLU A 173 3.84 7.60 23.55
C GLU A 173 3.20 7.46 22.16
N ALA A 174 3.80 6.65 21.28
CA ALA A 174 3.21 6.31 19.99
C ALA A 174 2.62 4.90 20.04
N VAL A 175 1.40 4.74 19.53
CA VAL A 175 0.73 3.43 19.44
C VAL A 175 1.20 2.71 18.17
N LEU A 176 1.82 1.55 18.37
CA LEU A 176 2.35 0.71 17.30
C LEU A 176 1.35 -0.36 16.84
N SER A 177 0.43 -0.79 17.72
CA SER A 177 -0.53 -1.85 17.42
C SER A 177 -1.75 -1.76 18.34
N PRO A 178 -2.97 -2.04 17.86
CA PRO A 178 -3.29 -2.50 16.51
C PRO A 178 -3.29 -1.37 15.48
N ILE A 179 -2.96 -1.73 14.24
CA ILE A 179 -3.01 -0.85 13.08
C ILE A 179 -4.21 -1.25 12.24
N HIS A 180 -4.97 -0.26 11.81
CA HIS A 180 -6.12 -0.45 10.94
C HIS A 180 -5.88 0.34 9.65
N SER A 181 -5.92 -0.34 8.52
CA SER A 181 -5.83 0.24 7.19
C SER A 181 -7.03 -0.26 6.39
N TRP A 182 -8.11 0.51 6.42
CA TRP A 182 -9.36 0.19 5.71
C TRP A 182 -9.65 1.26 4.69
N GLN A 183 -10.14 0.83 3.53
CA GLN A 183 -10.53 1.67 2.41
C GLN A 183 -12.03 1.49 2.18
N TYR A 184 -12.73 2.61 2.03
CA TYR A 184 -14.14 2.63 1.65
C TYR A 184 -14.26 2.52 0.13
N ASP A 185 -15.26 1.76 -0.32
CA ASP A 185 -15.58 1.62 -1.73
C ASP A 185 -17.08 1.32 -1.91
N GLU A 186 -17.59 1.55 -3.12
CA GLU A 186 -18.97 1.27 -3.48
C GLU A 186 -19.03 0.30 -4.66
N ILE A 187 -19.59 -0.88 -4.42
CA ILE A 187 -19.84 -1.83 -5.50
C ILE A 187 -21.07 -1.37 -6.25
N VAL A 188 -20.87 -0.78 -7.42
CA VAL A 188 -21.93 -0.25 -8.30
C VAL A 188 -22.32 -1.28 -9.36
N PHE A 189 -23.60 -1.61 -9.43
CA PHE A 189 -24.18 -2.42 -10.48
C PHE A 189 -24.99 -1.53 -11.42
N GLN A 190 -24.43 -1.28 -12.60
CA GLN A 190 -25.09 -0.53 -13.66
C GLN A 190 -25.94 -1.47 -14.53
N ASP A 191 -27.20 -1.11 -14.73
CA ASP A 191 -28.19 -1.92 -15.46
C ASP A 191 -28.25 -3.37 -14.95
N PRO A 192 -28.55 -3.59 -13.65
CA PRO A 192 -28.51 -4.91 -13.02
C PRO A 192 -29.54 -5.87 -13.65
N THR A 193 -29.31 -7.17 -13.49
CA THR A 193 -30.34 -8.17 -13.80
C THR A 193 -31.55 -7.99 -12.89
N GLU A 194 -32.74 -8.31 -13.39
CA GLU A 194 -33.99 -8.22 -12.61
C GLU A 194 -33.92 -9.06 -11.32
N ALA A 195 -33.29 -10.25 -11.38
CA ALA A 195 -33.06 -11.08 -10.20
C ALA A 195 -32.15 -10.41 -9.16
N LEU A 196 -31.01 -9.84 -9.59
CA LEU A 196 -30.11 -9.14 -8.68
C LEU A 196 -30.77 -7.90 -8.08
N TYR A 197 -31.49 -7.12 -8.91
CA TYR A 197 -32.19 -5.94 -8.46
C TYR A 197 -33.21 -6.26 -7.37
N ASN A 198 -33.99 -7.34 -7.51
CA ASN A 198 -34.94 -7.78 -6.50
C ASN A 198 -34.24 -8.17 -5.20
N ILE A 199 -33.19 -9.00 -5.28
CA ILE A 199 -32.37 -9.42 -4.13
C ILE A 199 -31.82 -8.19 -3.38
N MET A 200 -31.30 -7.21 -4.13
CA MET A 200 -30.75 -5.99 -3.54
C MET A 200 -31.85 -5.03 -3.05
N THR A 201 -33.06 -5.07 -3.58
CA THR A 201 -34.15 -4.21 -3.07
C THR A 201 -34.75 -4.77 -1.77
N GLU A 202 -34.74 -6.10 -1.61
CA GLU A 202 -35.18 -6.78 -0.39
C GLU A 202 -34.26 -6.53 0.81
N THR A 203 -32.95 -6.38 0.56
CA THR A 203 -31.94 -6.15 1.62
C THR A 203 -31.33 -4.75 1.49
N ALA A 204 -31.95 -3.77 2.14
CA ALA A 204 -31.42 -2.41 2.19
C ALA A 204 -30.13 -2.33 3.03
N PRO A 205 -29.10 -1.58 2.58
CA PRO A 205 -27.88 -1.42 3.37
C PRO A 205 -28.14 -0.56 4.62
N THR A 206 -27.45 -0.86 5.71
CA THR A 206 -27.51 0.00 6.90
C THR A 206 -26.82 1.33 6.59
N PRO A 207 -27.48 2.49 6.79
CA PRO A 207 -26.86 3.78 6.53
C PRO A 207 -25.73 4.05 7.52
N LEU A 208 -24.69 4.75 7.06
CA LEU A 208 -23.61 5.20 7.95
C LEU A 208 -24.17 6.17 9.01
N PRO A 209 -23.69 6.09 10.26
CA PRO A 209 -24.10 7.01 11.31
C PRO A 209 -23.61 8.44 11.00
N LYS A 210 -24.42 9.42 11.39
CA LYS A 210 -24.09 10.84 11.17
C LYS A 210 -22.84 11.26 11.96
N THR A 211 -22.72 10.79 13.19
CA THR A 211 -21.62 11.06 14.11
C THR A 211 -21.20 9.74 14.73
N SER A 212 -19.92 9.64 15.09
CA SER A 212 -19.41 8.45 15.76
C SER A 212 -20.20 8.17 17.04
N ARG A 213 -20.52 6.88 17.22
CA ARG A 213 -21.28 6.38 18.37
C ARG A 213 -20.36 5.87 19.48
N LEU A 214 -19.04 5.96 19.28
CA LEU A 214 -18.04 5.54 20.24
C LEU A 214 -17.86 6.61 21.33
N PRO A 215 -17.52 6.22 22.57
CA PRO A 215 -17.25 7.18 23.61
C PRO A 215 -15.99 8.00 23.27
N PRO A 216 -15.91 9.29 23.63
CA PRO A 216 -14.75 10.15 23.37
C PRO A 216 -13.42 9.61 23.93
N SER A 217 -13.46 8.75 24.96
CA SER A 217 -12.27 8.09 25.51
C SER A 217 -11.67 7.03 24.58
N MET A 218 -12.45 6.53 23.62
CA MET A 218 -12.07 5.51 22.64
C MET A 218 -11.73 6.15 21.28
N GLU A 219 -12.32 7.31 20.97
CA GLU A 219 -11.88 8.18 19.88
C GLU A 219 -10.57 8.88 20.26
N GLN A 220 -9.43 8.23 20.03
CA GLN A 220 -8.12 8.85 20.29
C GLN A 220 -7.75 9.96 19.28
N GLY A 221 -8.74 10.65 18.68
CA GLY A 221 -8.59 11.93 17.97
C GLY A 221 -7.65 11.93 16.77
N LEU A 222 -7.12 10.78 16.36
CA LEU A 222 -6.22 10.64 15.23
C LEU A 222 -7.02 10.16 14.01
N PRO A 223 -6.69 10.59 12.78
CA PRO A 223 -7.38 10.13 11.57
C PRO A 223 -7.08 8.64 11.30
N LEU A 224 -8.05 7.92 10.73
CA LEU A 224 -7.90 6.52 10.28
C LEU A 224 -6.58 6.35 9.50
N GLY A 225 -5.72 5.41 9.91
CA GLY A 225 -4.40 5.17 9.30
C GLY A 225 -3.20 5.64 10.14
N VAL A 226 -3.41 6.52 11.12
CA VAL A 226 -2.42 6.81 12.17
C VAL A 226 -2.56 5.74 13.25
N GLY A 227 -1.48 5.05 13.59
CA GLY A 227 -1.49 3.82 14.40
C GLY A 227 -2.28 3.93 15.70
N GLY A 228 -2.99 2.85 16.07
CA GLY A 228 -3.79 2.77 17.30
C GLY A 228 -5.29 3.02 17.14
N ASN A 229 -5.76 3.45 15.98
CA ASN A 229 -7.13 3.94 15.86
C ASN A 229 -8.21 2.87 15.83
N ILE A 230 -9.12 2.99 16.78
CA ILE A 230 -10.46 2.39 16.79
C ILE A 230 -11.38 3.46 16.17
N GLY A 231 -12.17 3.11 15.15
CA GLY A 231 -12.98 4.11 14.45
C GLY A 231 -14.22 3.52 13.79
N GLU A 232 -15.26 4.34 13.71
CA GLU A 232 -16.46 4.09 12.93
C GLU A 232 -16.44 5.00 11.70
N LEU A 233 -16.82 4.50 10.53
CA LEU A 233 -17.00 5.35 9.36
C LEU A 233 -18.30 6.13 9.52
N THR A 234 -18.18 7.45 9.57
CA THR A 234 -19.31 8.36 9.86
C THR A 234 -19.38 9.46 8.82
N LEU A 235 -20.57 10.01 8.62
CA LEU A 235 -20.75 11.10 7.65
C LEU A 235 -20.02 12.39 8.08
N ASP A 236 -19.86 12.63 9.39
CA ASP A 236 -19.10 13.78 9.87
C ASP A 236 -17.59 13.65 9.65
N THR A 237 -17.03 12.44 9.77
CA THR A 237 -15.61 12.19 9.50
C THR A 237 -15.32 12.31 8.00
N GLU A 238 -16.22 11.78 7.16
CA GLU A 238 -16.16 11.99 5.70
C GLU A 238 -16.16 13.49 5.35
N ALA A 239 -17.09 14.28 5.89
CA ALA A 239 -17.17 15.71 5.62
C ALA A 239 -15.92 16.48 6.09
N LYS A 240 -15.38 16.13 7.26
CA LYS A 240 -14.14 16.74 7.80
C LYS A 240 -12.93 16.40 6.94
N GLU A 241 -12.75 15.14 6.55
CA GLU A 241 -11.65 14.73 5.68
C GLU A 241 -11.78 15.34 4.27
N ALA A 242 -12.99 15.44 3.71
CA ALA A 242 -13.23 16.12 2.45
C ALA A 242 -12.85 17.60 2.49
N ALA A 243 -13.20 18.31 3.59
CA ALA A 243 -12.81 19.71 3.77
C ALA A 243 -11.29 19.88 3.86
N LYS A 244 -10.61 18.98 4.57
CA LYS A 244 -9.15 18.94 4.69
C LYS A 244 -8.47 18.67 3.35
N LEU A 245 -9.00 17.74 2.54
CA LEU A 245 -8.50 17.47 1.20
C LEU A 245 -8.69 18.66 0.26
N GLU A 246 -9.81 19.38 0.37
CA GLU A 246 -10.05 20.58 -0.43
C GLU A 246 -9.10 21.72 -0.05
N GLU A 247 -8.76 21.87 1.23
CA GLU A 247 -7.73 22.80 1.68
C GLU A 247 -6.34 22.42 1.12
N ALA A 248 -5.94 21.16 1.27
CA ALA A 248 -4.67 20.66 0.73
C ALA A 248 -4.59 20.83 -0.79
N ARG A 249 -5.70 20.60 -1.51
CA ARG A 249 -5.79 20.82 -2.96
C ARG A 249 -5.52 22.28 -3.32
N LYS A 250 -6.06 23.24 -2.55
CA LYS A 250 -5.81 24.67 -2.78
C LYS A 250 -4.34 25.00 -2.61
N THR A 251 -3.69 24.48 -1.57
CA THR A 251 -2.24 24.66 -1.36
C THR A 251 -1.43 24.08 -2.52
N VAL A 252 -1.75 22.88 -3.01
CA VAL A 252 -1.05 22.31 -4.16
C VAL A 252 -1.24 23.17 -5.42
N LEU A 253 -2.42 23.74 -5.62
CA LEU A 253 -2.66 24.63 -6.75
C LEU A 253 -1.83 25.91 -6.67
N THR A 254 -1.70 26.52 -5.48
CA THR A 254 -0.84 27.69 -5.30
C THR A 254 0.63 27.34 -5.56
N ASP A 255 1.10 26.21 -5.05
CA ASP A 255 2.48 25.75 -5.27
C ASP A 255 2.75 25.47 -6.75
N LEU A 256 1.78 24.91 -7.48
CA LEU A 256 1.87 24.69 -8.92
C LEU A 256 1.98 26.01 -9.70
N GLU A 257 1.26 27.06 -9.29
CA GLU A 257 1.34 28.37 -9.91
C GLU A 257 2.71 29.04 -9.67
N GLU A 258 3.25 28.93 -8.45
CA GLU A 258 4.58 29.44 -8.11
C GLU A 258 5.70 28.72 -8.86
N LEU A 259 5.63 27.38 -8.95
CA LEU A 259 6.58 26.58 -9.71
C LEU A 259 6.50 26.88 -11.20
N ARG A 260 5.30 27.08 -11.74
CA ARG A 260 5.11 27.48 -13.13
C ARG A 260 5.74 28.84 -13.41
N ALA A 261 5.56 29.82 -12.53
CA ALA A 261 6.17 31.13 -12.68
C ALA A 261 7.70 31.05 -12.67
N THR A 262 8.26 30.25 -11.76
CA THR A 262 9.70 30.00 -11.67
C THR A 262 10.25 29.32 -12.92
N LEU A 263 9.54 28.32 -13.45
CA LEU A 263 9.92 27.65 -14.70
C LEU A 263 9.94 28.61 -15.89
N ILE A 264 8.94 29.50 -16.01
CA ILE A 264 8.89 30.50 -17.10
C ILE A 264 10.12 31.44 -17.03
N GLU A 265 10.49 31.90 -15.85
CA GLU A 265 11.66 32.77 -15.69
C GLU A 265 12.96 32.03 -16.04
N GLN A 266 13.12 30.79 -15.57
CA GLN A 266 14.29 29.96 -15.90
C GLN A 266 14.38 29.62 -17.39
N GLU A 267 13.25 29.36 -18.06
CA GLU A 267 13.23 29.13 -19.52
C GLU A 267 13.68 30.37 -20.30
N LYS A 268 13.27 31.56 -19.83
CA LYS A 268 13.68 32.83 -20.43
C LYS A 268 15.18 33.09 -20.23
N GLU A 269 15.69 32.90 -19.01
CA GLU A 269 17.12 33.02 -18.71
C GLU A 269 17.95 32.02 -19.53
N LEU A 270 17.51 30.75 -19.62
CA LEU A 270 18.15 29.74 -20.46
C LEU A 270 18.13 30.12 -21.94
N ALA A 271 17.05 30.69 -22.44
CA ALA A 271 16.95 31.14 -23.83
C ALA A 271 17.94 32.28 -24.12
N ASP A 272 18.10 33.22 -23.19
CA ASP A 272 19.04 34.33 -23.32
C ASP A 272 20.50 33.86 -23.24
N LEU A 273 20.84 32.99 -22.29
CA LEU A 273 22.16 32.36 -22.20
C LEU A 273 22.49 31.50 -23.44
N ARG A 274 21.52 30.76 -23.97
CA ARG A 274 21.68 30.01 -25.23
C ARG A 274 21.95 30.94 -26.41
N ARG A 275 21.26 32.08 -26.47
CA ARG A 275 21.47 33.09 -27.52
C ARG A 275 22.86 33.72 -27.41
N GLU A 276 23.32 34.04 -26.20
CA GLU A 276 24.67 34.53 -25.93
C GLU A 276 25.73 33.50 -26.35
N HIS A 277 25.56 32.24 -25.97
CA HIS A 277 26.48 31.17 -26.36
C HIS A 277 26.54 30.99 -27.89
N GLN A 278 25.41 31.15 -28.58
CA GLN A 278 25.29 31.11 -30.05
C GLN A 278 25.78 32.37 -30.78
N SER A 279 26.05 33.47 -30.09
CA SER A 279 26.65 34.66 -30.69
C SER A 279 28.17 34.74 -30.50
N LEU A 280 28.73 33.96 -29.56
CA LEU A 280 30.18 33.89 -29.34
C LEU A 280 30.92 33.36 -30.59
N PRO A 281 32.02 34.01 -31.04
CA PRO A 281 32.75 33.63 -32.24
C PRO A 281 33.42 32.26 -32.12
N ALA A 282 33.51 31.51 -33.22
CA ALA A 282 33.94 30.10 -33.27
C ALA A 282 35.30 29.79 -32.59
N ARG A 283 36.19 30.78 -32.50
CA ARG A 283 37.50 30.67 -31.84
C ARG A 283 37.40 30.51 -30.31
N ARG A 284 36.35 31.05 -29.68
CA ARG A 284 36.06 30.88 -28.24
C ARG A 284 35.18 29.66 -27.93
N ARG A 285 34.35 29.22 -28.89
CA ARG A 285 33.62 27.94 -28.75
C ARG A 285 34.55 26.74 -28.71
N ARG A 286 35.63 26.78 -29.51
CA ARG A 286 36.69 25.75 -29.43
C ARG A 286 37.46 25.82 -28.11
N SER A 287 37.74 26.99 -27.54
CA SER A 287 38.44 27.05 -26.24
C SER A 287 37.55 26.60 -25.06
N ALA A 288 36.23 26.81 -25.12
CA ALA A 288 35.30 26.26 -24.14
C ALA A 288 35.18 24.73 -24.26
N GLY A 289 35.05 24.19 -25.47
CA GLY A 289 35.09 22.73 -25.70
C GLY A 289 36.46 22.09 -25.42
N LEU A 290 37.56 22.84 -25.57
CA LEU A 290 38.91 22.38 -25.21
C LEU A 290 39.13 22.42 -23.69
N LEU A 291 38.45 23.32 -22.96
CA LEU A 291 38.46 23.36 -21.50
C LEU A 291 37.57 22.27 -20.89
N GLU A 292 36.46 21.89 -21.52
CA GLU A 292 35.74 20.65 -21.17
C GLU A 292 36.58 19.39 -21.44
N SER A 293 37.33 19.36 -22.56
CA SER A 293 38.30 18.27 -22.84
C SER A 293 39.49 18.24 -21.87
N CYS A 294 39.93 19.40 -21.34
CA CYS A 294 40.97 19.47 -20.31
C CYS A 294 40.41 19.16 -18.91
N ALA A 295 39.17 19.53 -18.59
CA ALA A 295 38.53 19.17 -17.31
C ALA A 295 38.28 17.66 -17.19
N SER A 296 37.99 16.97 -18.31
CA SER A 296 37.98 15.50 -18.37
C SER A 296 39.38 14.87 -18.28
N ALA A 297 40.46 15.61 -18.58
CA ALA A 297 41.84 15.13 -18.41
C ALA A 297 42.39 15.38 -16.99
N SER A 298 41.95 16.45 -16.31
CA SER A 298 42.38 16.81 -14.95
C SER A 298 41.75 15.96 -13.84
N SER A 299 40.72 15.17 -14.15
CA SER A 299 40.14 14.18 -13.23
C SER A 299 40.75 12.77 -13.41
N SER A 300 41.75 12.61 -14.29
CA SER A 300 42.44 11.33 -14.52
C SER A 300 43.76 11.14 -13.73
N SER A 301 44.12 12.02 -12.78
CA SER A 301 45.31 11.80 -11.92
C SER A 301 45.02 11.53 -10.45
N TYR A 302 43.76 11.25 -10.07
CA TYR A 302 43.42 10.70 -8.76
C TYR A 302 42.26 9.69 -8.88
N ALA A 303 42.59 8.46 -9.30
CA ALA A 303 42.01 7.22 -8.75
C ALA A 303 42.48 6.00 -9.56
N HIS A 304 43.50 5.30 -9.05
CA HIS A 304 43.50 3.85 -9.12
C HIS A 304 42.43 3.35 -8.14
N SER A 305 41.37 2.71 -8.64
CA SER A 305 40.70 1.50 -8.07
C SER A 305 39.22 1.37 -8.49
N ALA A 306 38.99 0.44 -9.44
CA ALA A 306 37.77 -0.35 -9.71
C ALA A 306 36.52 0.37 -10.29
N GLY A 307 35.84 -0.10 -11.35
CA GLY A 307 35.98 -1.31 -12.16
C GLY A 307 34.67 -1.64 -12.91
N SER A 308 34.55 -1.17 -14.16
CA SER A 308 33.78 -1.64 -15.33
C SER A 308 32.51 -2.52 -15.17
N ALA A 309 31.38 -2.02 -15.71
CA ALA A 309 30.50 -2.78 -16.62
C ALA A 309 29.52 -1.85 -17.38
N THR A 310 29.72 -1.61 -18.68
CA THR A 310 28.74 -1.97 -19.74
C THR A 310 29.18 -1.61 -21.17
N ARG A 311 28.74 -2.49 -22.08
CA ARG A 311 28.95 -2.61 -23.55
C ARG A 311 28.63 -1.33 -24.35
N PRO A 312 29.24 -1.17 -25.55
CA PRO A 312 28.71 -0.32 -26.62
C PRO A 312 28.03 -1.14 -27.74
N ALA A 313 27.12 -0.49 -28.47
CA ALA A 313 26.49 -0.96 -29.70
C ALA A 313 27.19 -0.28 -30.92
N SER A 314 27.67 -1.07 -31.89
CA SER A 314 27.16 -1.25 -33.28
C SER A 314 27.71 -0.20 -34.25
N ALA A 315 28.51 -0.50 -35.29
CA ALA A 315 28.34 -1.29 -36.54
C ALA A 315 29.42 -0.72 -37.53
N PRO A 316 29.65 -1.16 -38.80
CA PRO A 316 28.83 -2.04 -39.63
C PRO A 316 29.59 -3.07 -40.51
N ASP A 317 28.76 -3.82 -41.23
CA ASP A 317 28.93 -4.39 -42.58
C ASP A 317 29.61 -5.73 -42.87
N ASP A 318 28.88 -6.42 -43.74
CA ASP A 318 29.25 -7.43 -44.73
C ASP A 318 29.57 -8.88 -44.33
N SER A 319 28.50 -9.67 -44.39
CA SER A 319 28.35 -10.77 -45.35
C SER A 319 28.99 -12.15 -45.06
N GLN A 320 28.12 -13.16 -45.21
CA GLN A 320 28.38 -14.52 -45.72
C GLN A 320 28.96 -15.63 -44.80
N THR A 321 28.09 -16.64 -44.57
CA THR A 321 28.31 -18.10 -44.76
C THR A 321 29.02 -18.96 -43.69
N GLY A 322 28.43 -20.15 -43.44
CA GLY A 322 29.14 -21.40 -43.06
C GLY A 322 29.11 -21.78 -41.57
N VAL A 323 28.29 -22.74 -41.07
CA VAL A 323 28.45 -24.21 -41.10
C VAL A 323 29.42 -24.79 -40.02
N ARG A 324 28.85 -25.64 -39.14
CA ARG A 324 29.39 -26.85 -38.44
C ARG A 324 30.11 -26.80 -37.07
N ASP A 325 29.59 -27.70 -36.21
CA ASP A 325 30.21 -28.75 -35.37
C ASP A 325 31.28 -28.43 -34.30
N GLY A 326 30.95 -28.81 -33.05
CA GLY A 326 31.62 -29.96 -32.43
C GLY A 326 32.66 -29.76 -31.31
N VAL A 327 32.44 -30.53 -30.22
CA VAL A 327 33.43 -31.28 -29.41
C VAL A 327 34.26 -30.50 -28.37
N THR A 328 34.01 -30.65 -27.05
CA THR A 328 34.50 -31.65 -26.06
C THR A 328 35.98 -31.53 -25.64
N LEU A 329 36.19 -31.76 -24.33
CA LEU A 329 37.38 -32.24 -23.59
C LEU A 329 37.90 -31.19 -22.59
N ALA A 330 37.73 -31.34 -21.27
CA ALA A 330 38.16 -32.38 -20.32
C ALA A 330 39.57 -32.16 -19.75
N THR A 331 39.68 -32.51 -18.45
CA THR A 331 40.88 -32.74 -17.63
C THR A 331 41.54 -31.46 -17.06
N LYS A 332 42.08 -31.40 -15.84
CA LYS A 332 42.46 -32.42 -14.84
C LYS A 332 42.93 -31.69 -13.54
N SER A 333 42.86 -32.38 -12.39
CA SER A 333 43.81 -32.40 -11.23
C SER A 333 44.30 -31.07 -10.60
N GLU A 334 44.55 -30.87 -9.31
CA GLU A 334 44.78 -31.67 -8.09
C GLU A 334 44.69 -30.65 -6.92
N LEU A 335 43.95 -30.90 -5.84
CA LEU A 335 44.46 -31.30 -4.52
C LEU A 335 45.73 -30.58 -4.03
N CYS A 336 45.60 -29.78 -2.96
CA CYS A 336 46.44 -29.95 -1.77
C CYS A 336 45.80 -29.31 -0.52
N SER A 337 45.68 -30.12 0.52
CA SER A 337 45.27 -29.81 1.88
C SER A 337 46.52 -29.55 2.72
N CYS A 338 46.47 -28.62 3.68
CA CYS A 338 47.34 -28.69 4.85
C CYS A 338 46.63 -28.13 6.09
N ARG A 339 46.50 -29.00 7.10
CA ARG A 339 46.13 -28.73 8.49
C ARG A 339 47.32 -28.15 9.23
N GLN A 340 47.05 -27.21 10.14
CA GLN A 340 47.25 -27.37 11.59
C GLN A 340 46.37 -26.40 12.34
#